data_AF-A0AAN3MAP9-F1
#
_entry.id   AF-A0AAN3MAP9-F1
#
_cell.length_a   1.000
_cell.length_b   1.000
_cell.length_c   1.000
_cell.angle_alpha   90.00
_cell.angle_beta   90.00
_cell.angle_gamma   90.00
#
_symmetry.space_group_name_H-M   'P 1'
#
loop_
_entity.id
_entity.type
_entity.pdbx_description
1 polymer ?
#
loop_
_entity_poly.entity_id
_entity_poly.type
_entity_poly.pdbx_seq_one_letter_code
_entity_poly.pdbx_strand_id
1 'polypeptide(L)'
;MTIHYQRTNANASLISMVQRFSDIVLIFTSLYAICLFNNVHFEIKYLLLSLVVLVIFQMVGGITDFYRSWRGVKISAELKLILKN
;
A
#
# COMPACT_ATOMS: atom_id res chain seq x y z
N MET A 1 22.04 12.53 -23.55
CA MET A 1 20.62 12.62 -23.18
C MET A 1 20.21 11.36 -22.40
N THR A 2 20.82 11.12 -21.23
CA THR A 2 20.69 9.84 -20.49
C THR A 2 20.65 10.04 -18.97
N ILE A 3 21.26 11.11 -18.46
CA ILE A 3 21.36 11.38 -17.00
C ILE A 3 20.03 11.88 -16.40
N HIS A 4 19.24 12.66 -17.17
CA HIS A 4 17.95 13.19 -16.68
C HIS A 4 16.88 12.09 -16.52
N TYR A 5 16.85 11.06 -17.38
CA TYR A 5 15.83 10.01 -17.31
C TYR A 5 16.01 9.10 -16.08
N GLN A 6 17.26 8.78 -15.72
CA GLN A 6 17.57 7.96 -14.54
C GLN A 6 17.15 8.64 -13.22
N ARG A 7 17.35 9.97 -13.09
CA ARG A 7 16.83 10.72 -11.93
C ARG A 7 15.30 10.70 -11.86
N THR A 8 14.63 10.80 -12.99
CA THR A 8 13.16 10.87 -13.02
C THR A 8 12.52 9.56 -12.57
N ASN A 9 13.08 8.41 -12.97
CA ASN A 9 12.61 7.09 -12.52
C ASN A 9 12.98 6.79 -11.06
N ALA A 10 14.19 7.15 -10.62
CA ALA A 10 14.59 7.00 -9.21
C ALA A 10 13.67 7.82 -8.28
N ASN A 11 13.35 9.05 -8.69
CA ASN A 11 12.40 9.90 -7.97
C ASN A 11 11.00 9.27 -7.90
N ALA A 12 10.51 8.68 -9.00
CA ALA A 12 9.20 8.01 -9.02
C ALA A 12 9.15 6.78 -8.09
N SER A 13 10.21 5.95 -8.05
CA SER A 13 10.29 4.82 -7.13
C SER A 13 10.44 5.24 -5.66
N LEU A 14 11.12 6.36 -5.39
CA LEU A 14 11.23 6.91 -4.04
C LEU A 14 9.88 7.49 -3.58
N ILE A 15 9.19 8.21 -4.45
CA ILE A 15 7.85 8.75 -4.18
C ILE A 15 6.87 7.62 -3.88
N SER A 16 6.91 6.52 -4.64
CA SER A 16 6.03 5.37 -4.37
C SER A 16 6.37 4.66 -3.04
N MET A 17 7.64 4.61 -2.64
CA MET A 17 8.02 4.07 -1.32
C MET A 17 7.60 5.00 -0.17
N VAL A 18 7.79 6.31 -0.33
CA VAL A 18 7.33 7.31 0.66
C VAL A 18 5.82 7.26 0.82
N GLN A 19 5.08 7.07 -0.28
CA GLN A 19 3.63 6.95 -0.22
C GLN A 19 3.19 5.75 0.62
N ARG A 20 3.76 4.56 0.41
CA ARG A 20 3.46 3.36 1.21
C ARG A 20 3.76 3.58 2.69
N PHE A 21 4.85 4.26 2.99
CA PHE A 21 5.22 4.57 4.37
C PHE A 21 4.25 5.59 4.98
N SER A 22 3.85 6.61 4.22
CA SER A 22 2.86 7.61 4.61
C SER A 22 1.51 6.98 4.90
N ASP A 23 1.06 6.02 4.09
CA ASP A 23 -0.20 5.30 4.29
C ASP A 23 -0.19 4.53 5.62
N ILE A 24 0.91 3.81 5.90
CA ILE A 24 1.10 3.09 7.17
C ILE A 24 1.04 4.06 8.35
N VAL A 25 1.81 5.16 8.29
CA VAL A 25 1.82 6.18 9.34
C VAL A 25 0.42 6.77 9.54
N LEU A 26 -0.31 7.09 8.46
CA LEU A 26 -1.67 7.62 8.55
C LEU A 26 -2.63 6.66 9.26
N ILE A 27 -2.56 5.36 8.98
CA ILE A 27 -3.43 4.35 9.63
C ILE A 27 -3.20 4.31 11.14
N PHE A 28 -1.94 4.26 11.59
CA PHE A 28 -1.63 4.25 13.02
C PHE A 28 -1.94 5.59 13.71
N THR A 29 -1.57 6.70 13.07
CA THR A 29 -1.72 8.05 13.67
C THR A 29 -3.19 8.45 13.75
N SER A 30 -4.00 8.09 12.74
CA SER A 30 -5.45 8.36 12.75
C SER A 30 -6.17 7.62 13.85
N LEU A 31 -5.88 6.32 14.05
CA LEU A 31 -6.49 5.55 15.13
C LEU A 31 -6.07 6.08 16.51
N TYR A 32 -4.78 6.42 16.67
CA TYR A 32 -4.29 7.05 17.89
C TYR A 32 -4.97 8.41 18.15
N ALA A 33 -5.11 9.25 17.13
CA ALA A 33 -5.82 10.53 17.24
C ALA A 33 -7.29 10.34 17.64
N ILE A 34 -7.99 9.33 17.08
CA ILE A 34 -9.36 8.99 17.46
C ILE A 34 -9.44 8.57 18.93
N CYS A 35 -8.53 7.73 19.41
CA CYS A 35 -8.46 7.37 20.83
C CYS A 35 -8.24 8.61 21.72
N LEU A 36 -7.36 9.52 21.31
CA LEU A 36 -7.09 10.78 22.03
C LEU A 36 -8.33 11.67 22.11
N PHE A 37 -9.03 11.89 20.98
CA PHE A 37 -10.25 12.71 20.96
C PHE A 37 -11.39 12.13 21.79
N ASN A 38 -11.47 10.79 21.89
CA ASN A 38 -12.50 10.11 22.66
C ASN A 38 -12.12 9.87 24.13
N ASN A 39 -10.94 10.33 24.58
CA ASN A 39 -10.40 10.04 25.93
C ASN A 39 -10.36 8.53 26.26
N VAL A 40 -10.10 7.69 25.26
CA VAL A 40 -9.99 6.24 25.44
C VAL A 40 -8.53 5.84 25.51
N HIS A 41 -8.18 5.00 26.48
CA HIS A 41 -6.84 4.43 26.56
C HIS A 41 -6.56 3.52 25.36
N PHE A 42 -5.37 3.69 24.77
CA PHE A 42 -4.92 2.88 23.64
C PHE A 42 -4.51 1.49 24.14
N GLU A 43 -5.48 0.57 24.16
CA GLU A 43 -5.29 -0.84 24.51
C GLU A 43 -4.86 -1.69 23.31
N ILE A 44 -4.39 -2.91 23.58
CA ILE A 44 -3.95 -3.88 22.55
C ILE A 44 -5.03 -4.18 21.50
N LYS A 45 -6.31 -4.10 21.85
CA LYS A 45 -7.42 -4.25 20.90
C LYS A 45 -7.37 -3.24 19.75
N TYR A 46 -6.97 -2.00 20.02
CA TYR A 46 -6.83 -0.96 19.00
C TYR A 46 -5.57 -1.18 18.16
N LEU A 47 -4.49 -1.68 18.77
CA LEU A 47 -3.30 -2.09 18.02
C LEU A 47 -3.64 -3.22 17.03
N LEU A 48 -4.34 -4.27 17.48
CA LEU A 48 -4.81 -5.35 16.61
C LEU A 48 -5.71 -4.83 15.48
N LEU A 49 -6.64 -3.92 15.80
CA LEU A 49 -7.50 -3.28 14.81
C LEU A 49 -6.68 -2.53 13.73
N SER A 50 -5.68 -1.75 14.13
CA SER A 50 -4.81 -1.04 13.19
C SER A 50 -4.03 -1.98 12.26
N LEU A 51 -3.58 -3.14 12.77
CA LEU A 51 -2.91 -4.16 11.97
C LEU A 51 -3.86 -4.81 10.95
N VAL A 52 -5.10 -5.11 11.35
CA VAL A 52 -6.12 -5.64 10.42
C VAL A 52 -6.43 -4.63 9.32
N VAL A 53 -6.65 -3.37 9.68
CA VAL A 53 -6.90 -2.29 8.71
C VAL A 53 -5.70 -2.13 7.77
N LEU A 54 -4.48 -2.19 8.29
CA LEU A 54 -3.25 -2.13 7.51
C LEU A 54 -3.15 -3.28 6.49
N VAL A 55 -3.47 -4.51 6.88
CA VAL A 55 -3.49 -5.66 5.95
C VAL A 55 -4.54 -5.45 4.85
N ILE A 56 -5.76 -5.05 5.21
CA ILE A 56 -6.83 -4.79 4.22
C ILE A 56 -6.38 -3.70 3.24
N PHE A 57 -5.83 -2.59 3.75
CA PHE A 57 -5.38 -1.48 2.92
C PHE A 57 -4.26 -1.92 1.95
N GLN A 58 -3.30 -2.70 2.43
CA GLN A 58 -2.23 -3.26 1.58
C GLN A 58 -2.77 -4.21 0.51
N MET A 59 -3.75 -5.06 0.85
CA MET A 59 -4.36 -5.98 -0.10
C MET A 59 -5.14 -5.24 -1.19
N VAL A 60 -5.90 -4.19 -0.84
CA VAL A 60 -6.61 -3.35 -1.82
C VAL A 60 -5.62 -2.62 -2.73
N GLY A 61 -4.54 -2.07 -2.17
CA GLY A 61 -3.45 -1.47 -2.94
C GLY A 61 -2.81 -2.45 -3.92
N GLY A 62 -2.50 -3.67 -3.45
CA GLY A 62 -1.97 -4.76 -4.28
C GLY A 62 -2.90 -5.14 -5.43
N ILE A 63 -4.19 -5.35 -5.14
CA ILE A 63 -5.22 -5.64 -6.17
C ILE A 63 -5.33 -4.49 -7.18
N THR A 64 -5.23 -3.25 -6.73
CA THR A 64 -5.26 -2.07 -7.62
C THR A 64 -4.05 -2.02 -8.55
N ASP A 65 -2.86 -2.38 -8.04
CA ASP A 65 -1.65 -2.51 -8.85
C ASP A 65 -1.76 -3.65 -9.86
N PHE A 66 -2.30 -4.81 -9.44
CA PHE A 66 -2.64 -5.92 -10.34
C PHE A 66 -3.61 -5.46 -11.45
N TYR A 67 -4.69 -4.76 -11.09
CA TYR A 67 -5.64 -4.23 -12.06
C TYR A 67 -5.00 -3.26 -13.06
N ARG A 68 -4.08 -2.39 -12.60
CA ARG A 68 -3.33 -1.49 -13.48
C ARG A 68 -2.44 -2.28 -14.46
N SER A 69 -1.77 -3.34 -13.99
CA SER A 69 -1.02 -4.26 -14.86
C SER A 69 -1.93 -4.90 -15.92
N TRP A 70 -3.14 -5.30 -15.51
CA TRP A 70 -4.12 -5.98 -16.36
C TRP A 70 -4.85 -5.07 -17.37
N ARG A 71 -4.85 -3.75 -17.17
CA ARG A 71 -5.48 -2.82 -18.14
C ARG A 71 -4.87 -2.93 -19.55
N GLY A 72 -3.67 -3.49 -19.70
CA GLY A 72 -2.99 -3.72 -20.99
C GLY A 72 -2.74 -5.19 -21.37
N VAL A 73 -3.03 -6.16 -20.49
CA VAL A 73 -2.69 -7.58 -20.68
C VAL A 73 -3.83 -8.47 -20.20
N LYS A 74 -4.20 -9.51 -20.97
CA LYS A 74 -5.27 -10.45 -20.58
C LYS A 74 -4.85 -11.19 -19.30
N ILE A 75 -5.61 -11.04 -18.21
CA ILE A 75 -5.47 -11.82 -16.94
C ILE A 75 -5.20 -13.29 -17.20
N SER A 76 -5.89 -13.86 -18.19
CA SER A 76 -5.78 -15.27 -18.57
C SER A 76 -4.37 -15.69 -19.00
N ALA A 77 -3.52 -14.77 -19.45
CA ALA A 77 -2.13 -15.04 -19.86
C ALA A 77 -1.17 -15.09 -18.67
N GLU A 78 -1.26 -14.15 -17.73
CA GLU A 78 -0.47 -14.18 -16.48
C GLU A 78 -0.90 -15.32 -15.56
N LEU A 79 -2.20 -15.54 -15.41
CA LEU A 79 -2.73 -16.63 -14.58
C LEU A 79 -2.30 -18.00 -15.15
N LYS A 80 -2.30 -18.18 -16.48
CA LYS A 80 -1.79 -19.41 -17.12
C LYS A 80 -0.28 -19.59 -16.91
N LEU A 81 0.51 -18.54 -16.81
CA LEU A 81 1.94 -18.63 -16.54
C LEU A 81 2.21 -19.06 -15.09
N ILE A 82 1.48 -18.48 -14.13
CA ILE A 82 1.58 -18.87 -12.71
C ILE A 82 1.08 -20.31 -12.50
N LEU A 83 0.03 -20.74 -13.21
CA LEU A 83 -0.53 -22.10 -13.09
C LEU A 83 0.28 -23.18 -13.82
N LYS A 84 1.18 -22.79 -14.73
CA LYS A 84 2.02 -23.71 -15.52
C LYS A 84 3.41 -23.89 -14.89
N ASN A 85 3.78 -23.04 -13.94
CA ASN A 85 4.94 -23.21 -13.07
C ASN A 85 4.54 -23.96 -11.80
#